data_AF-A0A355FQW5-F1
#
_entry.id   AF-A0A355FQW5-F1
#
_cell.length_a   1.000
_cell.length_b   1.000
_cell.length_c   1.000
_cell.angle_alpha   90.00
_cell.angle_beta   90.00
_cell.angle_gamma   90.00
#
_symmetry.space_group_name_H-M   'P 1'
#
loop_
_entity.id
_entity.type
_entity.pdbx_description
1 polymer ?
#
loop_
_entity_poly.entity_id
_entity_poly.type
_entity_poly.pdbx_seq_one_letter_code
_entity_poly.pdbx_strand_id
1 'polypeptide(L)'
;SKLWDLTVEAAPTWVLALDADEVLETRAVAELPHLLAQTRCDLITFPVYHFWGDLRHYRVDHWWHPSRGRTACLHRYQPNRSYHWPSRALHSGRFPQEAYLTPRLSSSLRLLHFGYADRTTHRAKYQRYLTLDPQGNYCPLVHYQSILDSHPQLKSWVGEDMEALLWK
;
A
#
# COMPACT_ATOMS: atom_id res chain seq x y z
N SER A 1 -14.46 5.11 -10.43
CA SER A 1 -13.44 6.03 -9.87
C SER A 1 -12.76 6.63 -11.08
N LYS A 2 -12.69 7.97 -11.23
CA LYS A 2 -12.23 8.57 -12.49
C LYS A 2 -10.88 8.02 -12.98
N LEU A 3 -9.94 7.76 -12.06
CA LEU A 3 -8.65 7.17 -12.40
C LEU A 3 -8.78 5.73 -12.89
N TRP A 4 -9.62 4.92 -12.25
CA TRP A 4 -9.93 3.55 -12.69
C TRP A 4 -10.55 3.55 -14.08
N ASP A 5 -11.51 4.43 -14.33
CA ASP A 5 -12.25 4.50 -15.59
C ASP A 5 -11.28 4.83 -16.74
N LEU A 6 -10.40 5.82 -16.56
CA LEU A 6 -9.30 6.13 -17.50
C LEU A 6 -8.31 4.97 -17.68
N THR A 7 -8.05 4.21 -16.61
CA THR A 7 -7.11 3.09 -16.66
C THR A 7 -7.68 1.93 -17.48
N VAL A 8 -8.96 1.62 -17.32
CA VAL A 8 -9.60 0.51 -18.04
C VAL A 8 -9.88 0.84 -19.50
N GLU A 9 -10.03 2.12 -19.85
CA GLU A 9 -10.10 2.60 -21.25
C GLU A 9 -8.84 2.24 -22.05
N ALA A 10 -7.68 2.14 -21.39
CA ALA A 10 -6.44 1.68 -22.02
C ALA A 10 -6.40 0.16 -22.28
N ALA A 11 -7.48 -0.57 -22.01
CA ALA A 11 -7.60 -2.02 -22.15
C ALA A 11 -6.43 -2.81 -21.51
N PRO A 12 -6.10 -2.58 -20.23
CA PRO A 12 -4.96 -3.22 -19.58
C PRO A 12 -5.22 -4.71 -19.36
N THR A 13 -4.16 -5.51 -19.32
CA THR A 13 -4.23 -6.90 -18.81
C THR A 13 -4.13 -6.93 -17.29
N TRP A 14 -3.31 -6.04 -16.74
CA TRP A 14 -3.07 -5.86 -15.31
C TRP A 14 -3.05 -4.38 -14.97
N VAL A 15 -3.56 -4.05 -13.80
CA VAL A 15 -3.54 -2.70 -13.22
C VAL A 15 -2.63 -2.70 -12.01
N LEU A 16 -1.61 -1.83 -12.02
CA LEU A 16 -0.76 -1.52 -10.87
C LEU A 16 -1.27 -0.25 -10.19
N ALA A 17 -1.58 -0.34 -8.90
CA ALA A 17 -2.04 0.77 -8.08
C ALA A 17 -1.08 1.02 -6.92
N LEU A 18 -0.41 2.17 -6.95
CA LEU A 18 0.52 2.64 -5.92
C LEU A 18 0.10 4.04 -5.47
N ASP A 19 0.27 4.32 -4.18
CA ASP A 19 0.12 5.69 -3.67
C ASP A 19 1.37 6.51 -4.03
N ALA A 20 1.26 7.84 -4.06
CA ALA A 20 2.35 8.72 -4.49
C ALA A 20 3.58 8.68 -3.56
N ASP A 21 3.40 8.22 -2.32
CA ASP A 21 4.43 8.03 -1.31
C ASP A 21 4.89 6.56 -1.23
N GLU A 22 4.72 5.78 -2.30
CA GLU A 22 5.08 4.36 -2.34
C GLU A 22 5.90 3.96 -3.55
N VAL A 23 6.80 3.01 -3.34
CA VAL A 23 7.66 2.43 -4.37
C VAL A 23 7.81 0.93 -4.13
N LEU A 24 7.86 0.13 -5.19
CA LEU A 24 8.26 -1.27 -5.11
C LEU A 24 9.79 -1.38 -5.10
N GLU A 25 10.36 -2.30 -4.31
CA GLU A 25 11.80 -2.54 -4.30
C GLU A 25 12.38 -2.78 -5.71
N THR A 26 13.65 -2.44 -5.94
CA THR A 26 14.33 -2.55 -7.25
C THR A 26 14.17 -3.93 -7.91
N ARG A 27 14.13 -5.00 -7.12
CA ARG A 27 13.93 -6.38 -7.58
C ARG A 27 12.63 -6.57 -8.36
N ALA A 28 11.64 -5.70 -8.16
CA ALA A 28 10.37 -5.72 -8.87
C ALA A 28 10.56 -5.61 -10.40
N VAL A 29 11.58 -4.90 -10.89
CA VAL A 29 11.87 -4.78 -12.33
C VAL A 29 12.07 -6.18 -12.97
N ALA A 30 12.78 -7.07 -12.27
CA ALA A 30 13.03 -8.42 -12.74
C ALA A 30 11.88 -9.40 -12.41
N GLU A 31 11.24 -9.25 -11.25
CA GLU A 31 10.24 -10.21 -10.77
C GLU A 31 8.83 -9.97 -11.30
N LEU A 32 8.42 -8.72 -11.57
CA LEU A 32 7.07 -8.41 -12.04
C LEU A 32 6.69 -9.19 -13.31
N PRO A 33 7.51 -9.28 -14.37
CA PRO A 33 7.14 -10.06 -15.56
C PRO A 33 6.73 -11.51 -15.24
N HIS A 34 7.45 -12.16 -14.31
CA HIS A 34 7.15 -13.52 -13.87
C HIS A 34 5.84 -13.60 -13.08
N LEU A 35 5.60 -12.61 -12.20
CA LEU A 35 4.37 -12.49 -11.42
C LEU A 35 3.13 -12.20 -12.29
N LEU A 36 3.30 -11.54 -13.43
CA LEU A 36 2.20 -11.21 -14.35
C LEU A 36 1.91 -12.34 -15.36
N ALA A 37 2.90 -13.19 -15.65
CA ALA A 37 2.78 -14.30 -16.60
C ALA A 37 1.96 -15.49 -16.07
N GLN A 38 1.86 -15.66 -14.74
CA GLN A 38 1.03 -16.70 -14.15
C GLN A 38 -0.47 -16.51 -14.45
N THR A 39 -1.24 -17.61 -14.40
CA THR A 39 -2.67 -17.64 -14.74
C THR A 39 -3.60 -18.06 -13.60
N ARG A 40 -3.05 -18.28 -12.40
CA ARG A 40 -3.75 -18.87 -11.25
C ARG A 40 -4.38 -17.85 -10.32
N CYS A 41 -3.84 -16.62 -10.31
CA CYS A 41 -4.26 -15.57 -9.40
C CYS A 41 -4.49 -14.27 -10.18
N ASP A 42 -5.47 -13.50 -9.71
CA ASP A 42 -5.83 -12.21 -10.31
C ASP A 42 -5.48 -11.04 -9.39
N LEU A 43 -5.18 -11.28 -8.11
CA LEU A 43 -4.77 -10.24 -7.17
C LEU A 43 -3.40 -10.55 -6.58
N ILE A 44 -2.47 -9.59 -6.62
CA ILE A 44 -1.14 -9.76 -6.01
C ILE A 44 -0.95 -8.77 -4.88
N THR A 45 -0.53 -9.30 -3.73
CA THR A 45 -0.25 -8.51 -2.52
C THR A 45 1.22 -8.53 -2.15
N PHE A 46 1.64 -7.44 -1.52
CA PHE A 46 3.02 -7.18 -1.13
C PHE A 46 3.07 -6.84 0.37
N PRO A 47 4.04 -7.37 1.14
CA PRO A 47 4.31 -6.86 2.49
C PRO A 47 4.68 -5.37 2.44
N VAL A 48 4.12 -4.59 3.37
CA VAL A 48 4.33 -3.14 3.43
C VAL A 48 5.40 -2.80 4.46
N TYR A 49 6.37 -1.99 4.05
CA TYR A 49 7.43 -1.47 4.89
C TYR A 49 7.19 0.02 5.10
N HIS A 50 6.61 0.35 6.25
CA HIS A 50 6.32 1.73 6.63
C HIS A 50 7.59 2.38 7.17
N PHE A 51 8.24 3.21 6.35
CA PHE A 51 9.38 4.02 6.76
C PHE A 51 8.93 5.04 7.80
N TRP A 52 9.74 5.25 8.83
CA TRP A 52 9.30 5.93 10.04
C TRP A 52 10.32 6.93 10.56
N GLY A 53 10.03 8.22 10.36
CA GLY A 53 10.84 9.33 10.84
C GLY A 53 12.13 9.61 10.08
N ASP A 54 12.58 8.67 9.25
CA ASP A 54 13.59 8.87 8.23
C ASP A 54 13.43 7.84 7.09
N LEU A 55 14.32 7.91 6.10
CA LEU A 55 14.38 6.99 4.94
C LEU A 55 15.24 5.74 5.18
N ARG A 56 15.68 5.49 6.42
CA ARG A 56 16.63 4.44 6.80
C ARG A 56 16.05 3.44 7.79
N HIS A 57 14.90 3.73 8.38
CA HIS A 57 14.24 2.88 9.36
C HIS A 57 12.78 2.64 8.99
N TYR A 58 12.32 1.43 9.25
CA TYR A 58 10.91 1.06 9.11
C TYR A 58 10.39 0.48 10.42
N ARG A 59 9.09 0.66 10.65
CA ARG A 59 8.44 0.25 11.89
C ARG A 59 8.09 -1.24 11.88
N VAL A 60 8.31 -1.91 13.02
CA VAL A 60 8.16 -3.37 13.16
C VAL A 60 7.30 -3.81 14.35
N ASP A 61 6.62 -2.90 15.05
CA ASP A 61 5.71 -3.30 16.12
C ASP A 61 4.24 -3.43 15.66
N HIS A 62 3.46 -4.15 16.46
CA HIS A 62 1.99 -4.22 16.40
C HIS A 62 1.39 -4.39 14.99
N TRP A 63 0.71 -3.37 14.48
CA TRP A 63 0.02 -3.37 13.18
C TRP A 63 0.93 -2.95 12.03
N TRP A 64 2.08 -2.37 12.35
CA TRP A 64 3.06 -1.86 11.39
C TRP A 64 4.05 -2.93 10.94
N HIS A 65 4.11 -4.07 11.64
CA HIS A 65 5.02 -5.16 11.29
C HIS A 65 4.74 -5.68 9.86
N PRO A 66 5.73 -5.71 8.94
CA PRO A 66 5.53 -6.10 7.55
C PRO A 66 4.98 -7.52 7.32
N SER A 67 5.16 -8.42 8.30
CA SER A 67 4.55 -9.77 8.26
C SER A 67 3.03 -9.77 8.46
N ARG A 68 2.46 -8.70 9.04
CA ARG A 68 1.03 -8.56 9.33
C ARG A 68 0.32 -7.71 8.30
N GLY A 69 0.99 -6.67 7.79
CA GLY A 69 0.44 -5.76 6.78
C GLY A 69 0.79 -6.20 5.36
N ARG A 70 -0.22 -6.56 4.57
CA ARG A 70 -0.07 -6.79 3.12
C ARG A 70 -1.09 -5.98 2.35
N THR A 71 -0.64 -5.27 1.33
CA THR A 71 -1.51 -4.46 0.47
C THR A 71 -1.57 -5.05 -0.92
N ALA A 72 -2.75 -5.02 -1.54
CA ALA A 72 -2.91 -5.39 -2.94
C ALA A 72 -2.45 -4.24 -3.82
N CYS A 73 -1.45 -4.46 -4.68
CA CYS A 73 -1.01 -3.45 -5.64
C CYS A 73 -1.25 -3.86 -7.09
N LEU A 74 -1.52 -5.13 -7.38
CA LEU A 74 -1.79 -5.59 -8.75
C LEU A 74 -3.11 -6.34 -8.81
N HIS A 75 -3.89 -6.03 -9.84
CA HIS A 75 -5.13 -6.73 -10.17
C HIS A 75 -5.21 -7.02 -11.68
N ARG A 76 -5.55 -8.26 -12.06
CA ARG A 76 -5.78 -8.66 -13.45
C ARG A 76 -7.13 -8.14 -13.89
N TYR A 77 -7.15 -7.24 -14.85
CA TYR A 77 -8.40 -6.65 -15.32
C TYR A 77 -9.24 -7.69 -16.08
N GLN A 78 -10.54 -7.71 -15.80
CA GLN A 78 -11.51 -8.62 -16.41
C GLN A 78 -12.55 -7.76 -17.13
N PRO A 79 -12.49 -7.61 -18.47
CA PRO A 79 -13.30 -6.62 -19.20
C PRO A 79 -14.81 -6.88 -19.12
N ASN A 80 -15.21 -8.14 -18.96
CA ASN A 80 -16.62 -8.54 -18.89
C ASN A 80 -17.18 -8.54 -17.46
N ARG A 81 -16.51 -7.88 -16.52
CA ARG A 81 -16.90 -7.84 -15.10
C ARG A 81 -17.27 -6.41 -14.69
N SER A 82 -18.36 -6.31 -13.93
CA SER A 82 -18.76 -5.07 -13.28
C SER A 82 -17.89 -4.81 -12.04
N TYR A 83 -17.49 -3.56 -11.85
CA TYR A 83 -16.62 -3.13 -10.76
C TYR A 83 -17.26 -2.04 -9.91
N HIS A 84 -17.32 -2.25 -8.60
CA HIS A 84 -17.96 -1.35 -7.64
C HIS A 84 -16.95 -0.79 -6.64
N TRP A 85 -16.97 0.52 -6.49
CA TRP A 85 -16.14 1.24 -5.52
C TRP A 85 -16.95 1.51 -4.25
N PRO A 86 -16.43 1.17 -3.06
CA PRO A 86 -17.09 1.53 -1.82
C PRO A 86 -17.06 3.06 -1.66
N SER A 87 -18.20 3.66 -1.30
CA SER A 87 -18.25 5.07 -0.91
C SER A 87 -17.71 5.20 0.51
N ARG A 88 -16.46 5.64 0.64
CA ARG A 88 -15.79 5.87 1.93
C ARG A 88 -15.06 7.20 1.90
N ALA A 89 -15.14 7.96 3.00
CA ALA A 89 -14.42 9.21 3.16
C ALA A 89 -12.91 9.01 3.37
N LEU A 90 -12.52 7.81 3.81
CA LEU A 90 -11.14 7.42 4.07
C LEU A 90 -10.96 5.92 3.75
N HIS A 91 -9.74 5.53 3.36
CA HIS A 91 -9.40 4.13 3.08
C HIS A 91 -10.36 3.47 2.05
N SER A 92 -10.62 4.16 0.94
CA SER A 92 -11.45 3.70 -0.18
C SER A 92 -10.94 2.42 -0.86
N GLY A 93 -9.71 2.00 -0.55
CA GLY A 93 -9.05 0.85 -1.18
C GLY A 93 -8.41 1.23 -2.52
N ARG A 94 -7.58 0.34 -3.04
CA ARG A 94 -6.85 0.54 -4.31
C ARG A 94 -7.58 -0.01 -5.51
N PHE A 95 -8.49 -0.93 -5.26
CA PHE A 95 -9.24 -1.62 -6.28
C PHE A 95 -10.72 -1.63 -5.94
N PRO A 96 -11.58 -1.88 -6.95
CA PRO A 96 -12.98 -2.19 -6.70
C PRO A 96 -13.13 -3.44 -5.82
N GLN A 97 -14.27 -3.60 -5.16
CA GLN A 97 -14.53 -4.71 -4.22
C GLN A 97 -14.30 -6.08 -4.86
N GLU A 98 -14.67 -6.22 -6.14
CA GLU A 98 -14.57 -7.43 -6.94
C GLU A 98 -13.15 -7.96 -7.09
N ALA A 99 -12.16 -7.08 -7.13
CA ALA A 99 -10.75 -7.47 -7.20
C ALA A 99 -10.35 -8.28 -5.97
N TYR A 100 -10.81 -7.87 -4.79
CA TYR A 100 -10.50 -8.51 -3.51
C TYR A 100 -11.17 -9.89 -3.32
N LEU A 101 -12.17 -10.22 -4.16
CA LEU A 101 -12.86 -11.51 -4.17
C LEU A 101 -12.16 -12.57 -5.06
N THR A 102 -11.12 -12.18 -5.81
CA THR A 102 -10.41 -13.09 -6.70
C THR A 102 -9.29 -13.86 -5.98
N PRO A 103 -8.81 -15.00 -6.56
CA PRO A 103 -7.67 -15.71 -6.02
C PRO A 103 -6.42 -14.82 -5.93
N ARG A 104 -5.74 -14.91 -4.78
CA ARG A 104 -4.65 -14.00 -4.40
C ARG A 104 -3.32 -14.71 -4.35
N LEU A 105 -2.29 -14.04 -4.87
CA LEU A 105 -0.88 -14.40 -4.70
C LEU A 105 -0.20 -13.44 -3.71
N SER A 106 0.56 -14.01 -2.78
CA SER A 106 1.38 -13.26 -1.83
C SER A 106 2.81 -13.21 -2.32
N SER A 107 3.24 -12.08 -2.87
CA SER A 107 4.61 -11.89 -3.35
C SER A 107 5.58 -11.63 -2.19
N SER A 108 6.84 -12.00 -2.38
CA SER A 108 7.93 -11.63 -1.46
C SER A 108 8.47 -10.22 -1.70
N LEU A 109 8.10 -9.59 -2.82
CA LEU A 109 8.50 -8.22 -3.16
C LEU A 109 7.98 -7.23 -2.11
N ARG A 110 8.82 -6.29 -1.70
CA ARG A 110 8.54 -5.32 -0.65
C ARG A 110 7.94 -4.05 -1.25
N LEU A 111 6.81 -3.61 -0.69
CA LEU A 111 6.25 -2.29 -0.94
C LEU A 111 6.82 -1.33 0.10
N LEU A 112 7.58 -0.34 -0.34
CA LEU A 112 8.20 0.68 0.49
C LEU A 112 7.25 1.86 0.56
N HIS A 113 6.85 2.25 1.77
CA HIS A 113 5.86 3.30 1.98
C HIS A 113 6.46 4.41 2.86
N PHE A 114 6.60 5.60 2.27
CA PHE A 114 7.27 6.76 2.85
C PHE A 114 6.32 7.76 3.50
N GLY A 115 5.02 7.45 3.55
CA GLY A 115 4.01 8.33 4.14
C GLY A 115 4.18 8.59 5.64
N TYR A 116 5.12 7.93 6.31
CA TYR A 116 5.50 8.16 7.70
C TYR A 116 7.00 8.47 7.88
N ALA A 117 7.75 8.65 6.78
CA ALA A 117 9.18 8.96 6.83
C ALA A 117 9.44 10.35 7.42
N ASP A 118 8.51 11.29 7.30
CA ASP A 118 8.61 12.60 7.96
C ASP A 118 7.79 12.63 9.26
N ARG A 119 8.48 12.63 10.40
CA ARG A 119 7.86 12.72 11.74
C ARG A 119 7.07 14.00 11.96
N THR A 120 7.42 15.10 11.29
CA THR A 120 6.71 16.38 11.46
C THR A 120 5.27 16.30 10.94
N THR A 121 4.99 15.39 10.00
CA THR A 121 3.66 15.20 9.40
C THR A 121 2.73 14.30 10.23
N HIS A 122 3.27 13.53 11.19
CA HIS A 122 2.52 12.48 11.90
C HIS A 122 1.30 13.03 12.64
N ARG A 123 1.46 14.19 13.30
CA ARG A 123 0.36 14.84 14.04
C ARG A 123 -0.77 15.29 13.11
N ALA A 124 -0.43 15.92 11.99
CA ALA A 124 -1.41 16.35 11.00
C ALA A 124 -2.13 15.14 10.38
N LYS A 125 -1.40 14.06 10.08
CA LYS A 125 -1.98 12.81 9.54
C LYS A 125 -2.94 12.17 10.54
N TYR A 126 -2.55 12.05 11.81
CA TYR A 126 -3.41 11.55 12.88
C TYR A 126 -4.70 12.37 13.04
N GLN A 127 -4.58 13.70 13.10
CA GLN A 127 -5.73 14.60 13.21
C GLN A 127 -6.68 14.44 12.02
N ARG A 128 -6.14 14.40 10.79
CA ARG A 128 -6.93 14.18 9.58
C ARG A 128 -7.70 12.86 9.63
N TYR A 129 -7.07 11.77 10.07
CA TYR A 129 -7.75 10.48 10.20
C TYR A 129 -8.87 10.51 11.23
N LEU A 130 -8.66 11.14 12.39
CA LEU A 130 -9.74 11.31 13.38
C LEU A 130 -10.86 12.22 12.90
N THR A 131 -10.57 13.25 12.11
CA THR A 131 -11.61 14.10 11.52
C THR A 131 -12.48 13.32 10.52
N LEU A 132 -11.87 12.47 9.70
CA LEU A 132 -12.56 11.70 8.66
C LEU A 132 -13.20 10.40 9.17
N ASP A 133 -12.69 9.86 10.28
CA ASP A 133 -13.11 8.59 10.87
C ASP A 133 -13.11 8.65 12.42
N PRO A 134 -13.91 9.53 13.04
CA PRO A 134 -13.87 9.77 14.49
C PRO A 134 -14.29 8.56 15.32
N GLN A 135 -15.05 7.64 14.72
CA GLN A 135 -15.54 6.41 15.36
C GLN A 135 -14.65 5.20 15.06
N GLY A 136 -13.65 5.32 14.17
CA GLY A 136 -12.80 4.20 13.78
C GLY A 136 -13.54 3.14 12.96
N ASN A 137 -14.52 3.56 12.15
CA ASN A 137 -15.31 2.70 11.28
C ASN A 137 -14.47 2.11 10.13
N TYR A 138 -13.36 2.76 9.76
CA TYR A 138 -12.48 2.30 8.68
C TYR A 138 -11.17 1.69 9.20
N CYS A 139 -10.67 2.16 10.34
CA CYS A 139 -9.52 1.58 11.02
C CYS A 139 -9.70 1.69 12.54
N PRO A 140 -9.29 0.69 13.34
CA PRO A 140 -9.36 0.79 14.78
C PRO A 140 -8.66 2.05 15.30
N LEU A 141 -9.31 2.79 16.21
CA LEU A 141 -8.75 4.02 16.78
C LEU A 141 -7.37 3.82 17.41
N VAL A 142 -7.11 2.64 17.98
CA VAL A 142 -5.81 2.25 18.54
C VAL A 142 -4.69 2.24 17.48
N HIS A 143 -5.02 1.92 16.22
CA HIS A 143 -4.06 1.99 15.13
C HIS A 143 -3.73 3.44 14.80
N TYR A 144 -4.73 4.32 14.69
CA TYR A 144 -4.48 5.76 14.50
C TYR A 144 -3.68 6.35 15.67
N GLN A 145 -4.03 6.03 16.91
CA GLN A 145 -3.29 6.48 18.09
C GLN A 145 -1.81 6.07 18.03
N SER A 146 -1.52 4.86 17.54
CA SER A 146 -0.14 4.39 17.40
C SER A 146 0.70 5.24 16.44
N ILE A 147 0.10 6.07 15.58
CA ILE A 147 0.86 7.04 14.75
C ILE A 147 1.65 8.02 15.62
N LEU A 148 1.17 8.33 16.82
CA LEU A 148 1.82 9.24 17.76
C LEU A 148 2.65 8.54 18.83
N ASP A 149 2.93 7.25 18.67
CA ASP A 149 3.77 6.50 19.58
C ASP A 149 5.15 7.16 19.71
N SER A 150 5.56 7.44 20.94
CA SER A 150 6.84 8.08 21.25
C SER A 150 8.01 7.09 21.18
N HIS A 151 7.75 5.79 21.28
CA HIS A 151 8.76 4.73 21.32
C HIS A 151 8.42 3.57 20.35
N PRO A 152 8.25 3.84 19.04
CA PRO A 152 8.03 2.78 18.07
C PRO A 152 9.24 1.85 18.00
N GLN A 153 9.01 0.56 17.78
CA GLN A 153 10.10 -0.38 17.49
C GLN A 153 10.46 -0.25 16.02
N LEU A 154 11.69 0.16 15.77
CA LEU A 154 12.22 0.39 14.42
C LEU A 154 13.30 -0.64 14.10
N LYS A 155 13.39 -0.99 12.82
CA LYS A 155 14.50 -1.77 12.28
C LYS A 155 15.16 -1.00 11.15
N SER A 156 16.49 -1.07 11.09
CA SER A 156 17.25 -0.47 10.01
C SER A 156 16.96 -1.16 8.68
N TRP A 157 16.74 -0.35 7.66
CA TRP A 157 16.61 -0.78 6.28
C TRP A 157 17.98 -1.15 5.73
N VAL A 158 18.07 -2.33 5.13
CA VAL A 158 19.31 -2.90 4.54
C VAL A 158 19.16 -3.18 3.06
N GLY A 159 18.15 -2.58 2.41
CA GLY A 159 17.91 -2.72 0.98
C GLY A 159 18.66 -1.67 0.16
N GLU A 160 18.02 -1.27 -0.93
CA GLU A 160 18.52 -0.21 -1.81
C GLU A 160 18.55 1.17 -1.11
N ASP A 161 19.39 2.08 -1.61
CA ASP A 161 19.55 3.43 -1.08
C ASP A 161 18.35 4.32 -1.47
N MET A 162 17.50 4.60 -0.49
CA MET A 162 16.28 5.38 -0.65
C MET A 162 16.54 6.85 -0.98
N GLU A 163 17.61 7.43 -0.41
CA GLU A 163 17.98 8.83 -0.65
C GLU A 163 18.40 8.99 -2.11
N ALA A 164 19.18 8.04 -2.64
CA ALA A 164 19.57 8.03 -4.04
C ALA A 164 18.41 7.76 -5.02
N LEU A 165 17.32 7.13 -4.58
CA LEU A 165 16.15 6.81 -5.42
C LEU A 165 15.14 7.94 -5.51
N LEU A 166 14.92 8.67 -4.41
CA LEU A 166 13.93 9.75 -4.35
C LEU A 166 14.44 11.08 -4.90
N TRP A 167 15.76 11.23 -5.09
CA TRP A 167 16.42 12.46 -5.54
C TRP A 167 16.99 12.35 -6.96
N LYS A 168 16.51 11.40 -7.76
CA LYS A 168 16.75 11.30 -9.21
C LYS A 168 15.54 11.82 -9.98
#